data_AF-A0A5M9NCU0-F1
#
_entry.id   AF-A0A5M9NCU0-F1
#
_cell.length_a   1.000
_cell.length_b   1.000
_cell.length_c   1.000
_cell.angle_alpha   90.00
_cell.angle_beta   90.00
_cell.angle_gamma   90.00
#
_symmetry.space_group_name_H-M   'P 1'
#
loop_
_entity.id
_entity.type
_entity.pdbx_description
1 polymer ?
#
loop_
_entity_poly.entity_id
_entity_poly.type
_entity_poly.pdbx_seq_one_letter_code
_entity_poly.pdbx_strand_id
1 'polypeptide(L)'
;MAKRPGSVSQHRYSFREWMLTHQIGLSLTLIATLLSIHSLYPSLQPYTAPFFQLSYYNAVQNTYRPGGKDISLVVSAALVLTAVRAVAIEWILQPLARRVGLKTKAALRVAEQGWACIYYMIFWPCGMYLWSSSSYWADYSTLWTDWPARDMSGRMKLYLLVQLGLWIQQILVIHIEQRRKDHYQMLIHHLITCALLGSAYTYGFYNVSNVVLCLMDIIDLLLPAAKVLKYLHFEKSCTLAFGTMLLVWLVTRHIFFPQLCWSIYKDVPTHMPYACYSGATGEILLGYPEGYPSSRDTWATYLLYLYPFQDLDGPICMNASIKWAFIASLVALQALSLVWFGMVVRVAMRVLRTGVAEDTRSDDEESRSHGAGATGFDPSVVRRVRDPKALLGRIGCEKPTS
;
A
#
# COMPACT_ATOMS: atom_id res chain seq x y z
N MET A 1 36.94 -32.29 38.75
CA MET A 1 36.81 -31.74 37.38
C MET A 1 35.47 -31.03 37.25
N ALA A 2 35.47 -29.70 37.27
CA ALA A 2 34.26 -28.90 37.16
C ALA A 2 33.71 -28.93 35.71
N LYS A 3 32.41 -29.22 35.57
CA LYS A 3 31.67 -29.13 34.30
C LYS A 3 31.58 -27.64 33.88
N ARG A 4 32.09 -27.30 32.70
CA ARG A 4 31.93 -25.97 32.10
C ARG A 4 30.43 -25.68 31.87
N PRO A 5 29.94 -24.47 32.16
CA PRO A 5 28.56 -24.08 31.86
C PRO A 5 28.35 -24.04 30.35
N GLY A 6 27.18 -24.55 29.92
CA GLY A 6 26.81 -24.73 28.52
C GLY A 6 26.86 -23.43 27.72
N SER A 7 27.35 -23.53 26.49
CA SER A 7 27.23 -22.46 25.51
C SER A 7 25.76 -22.18 25.24
N VAL A 8 25.33 -20.96 25.54
CA VAL A 8 24.06 -20.43 25.03
C VAL A 8 24.17 -20.44 23.51
N SER A 9 23.36 -21.26 22.85
CA SER A 9 23.26 -21.20 21.39
C SER A 9 22.72 -19.82 21.01
N GLN A 10 23.58 -18.97 20.47
CA GLN A 10 23.15 -17.74 19.82
C GLN A 10 22.36 -18.15 18.57
N HIS A 11 21.04 -18.24 18.69
CA HIS A 11 20.17 -18.32 17.52
C HIS A 11 20.37 -17.04 16.72
N ARG A 12 21.15 -17.12 15.62
CA ARG A 12 21.23 -16.04 14.64
C ARG A 12 19.90 -15.99 13.90
N TYR A 13 19.06 -15.03 14.26
CA TYR A 13 17.86 -14.71 13.49
C TYR A 13 18.24 -14.41 12.05
N SER A 14 17.45 -14.91 11.10
CA SER A 14 17.48 -14.35 9.74
C SER A 14 17.07 -12.88 9.80
N PHE A 15 17.59 -12.03 8.91
CA PHE A 15 17.22 -10.61 8.83
C PHE A 15 15.69 -10.42 8.79
N ARG A 16 14.99 -11.30 8.08
CA ARG A 16 13.53 -11.31 7.99
C ARG A 16 12.85 -11.59 9.34
N GLU A 17 13.35 -12.56 10.10
CA GLU A 17 12.82 -12.89 11.43
C GLU A 17 13.09 -11.78 12.44
N TRP A 18 14.27 -11.16 12.34
CA TRP A 18 14.62 -10.00 13.15
C TRP A 18 13.69 -8.80 12.86
N MET A 19 13.47 -8.48 11.58
CA MET A 19 12.53 -7.42 11.17
C MET A 19 11.10 -7.71 11.64
N LEU A 20 10.60 -8.93 11.45
CA LEU A 20 9.27 -9.37 11.91
C LEU A 20 9.09 -9.17 13.42
N THR A 21 10.11 -9.52 14.22
CA THR A 21 10.03 -9.43 15.68
C THR A 21 10.18 -8.00 16.22
N HIS A 22 10.82 -7.10 15.47
CA HIS A 22 11.10 -5.73 15.91
C HIS A 22 10.26 -4.67 15.21
N GLN A 23 9.39 -5.01 14.26
CA GLN A 23 8.61 -4.05 13.46
C GLN A 23 7.78 -3.07 14.30
N ILE A 24 7.18 -3.52 15.41
CA ILE A 24 6.42 -2.66 16.34
C ILE A 24 7.36 -1.67 17.01
N GLY A 25 8.43 -2.17 17.63
CA GLY A 25 9.39 -1.35 18.37
C GLY A 25 10.04 -0.30 17.47
N LEU A 26 10.50 -0.70 16.28
CA LEU A 26 11.13 0.22 15.32
C LEU A 26 10.16 1.32 14.87
N SER A 27 8.96 0.94 14.43
CA SER A 27 7.99 1.90 13.90
C SER A 27 7.52 2.87 15.00
N LEU A 28 7.17 2.37 16.18
CA LEU A 28 6.74 3.21 17.31
C LEU A 28 7.86 4.10 17.82
N THR A 29 9.11 3.62 17.87
CA THR A 29 10.26 4.43 18.29
C THR A 29 10.52 5.56 17.30
N LEU A 30 10.45 5.30 16.00
CA LEU A 30 10.61 6.35 14.97
C LEU A 30 9.50 7.40 15.07
N ILE A 31 8.23 6.98 15.19
CA ILE A 31 7.09 7.89 15.34
C ILE A 31 7.20 8.70 16.64
N ALA A 32 7.51 8.05 17.76
CA ALA A 32 7.66 8.71 19.05
C ALA A 32 8.82 9.71 19.05
N THR A 33 9.93 9.38 18.38
CA THR A 33 11.06 10.29 18.20
C THR A 33 10.65 11.51 17.38
N LEU A 34 9.99 11.32 16.24
CA LEU A 34 9.47 12.43 15.42
C LEU A 34 8.50 13.32 16.19
N LEU A 35 7.58 12.72 16.95
CA LEU A 35 6.62 13.45 17.77
C LEU A 35 7.30 14.22 18.91
N SER A 36 8.32 13.61 19.54
CA SER A 36 9.10 14.25 20.59
C SER A 36 9.88 15.44 20.05
N ILE A 37 10.54 15.30 18.89
CA ILE A 37 11.26 16.42 18.25
C ILE A 37 10.28 17.55 17.91
N HIS A 38 9.11 17.23 17.35
CA HIS A 38 8.09 18.21 16.99
C HIS A 38 7.53 18.99 18.20
N SER A 39 7.31 18.28 19.31
CA SER A 39 6.66 18.83 20.50
C SER A 39 7.64 19.57 21.42
N LEU A 40 8.88 19.07 21.55
CA LEU A 40 9.86 19.58 22.50
C LEU A 40 10.77 20.68 21.91
N TYR A 41 10.91 20.75 20.59
CA TYR A 41 11.81 21.70 19.92
C TYR A 41 11.06 22.55 18.89
N PRO A 42 10.45 23.68 19.31
CA PRO A 42 9.76 24.60 18.41
C PRO A 42 10.62 25.08 17.23
N SER A 43 11.94 25.22 17.42
CA SER A 43 12.89 25.59 16.37
C SER A 43 12.97 24.58 15.21
N LEU A 44 12.59 23.32 15.45
CA LEU A 44 12.58 22.24 14.44
C LEU A 44 11.18 21.96 13.88
N GLN A 45 10.14 22.68 14.32
CA GLN A 45 8.78 22.52 13.80
C GLN A 45 8.66 22.76 12.29
N PRO A 46 9.35 23.74 11.66
CA PRO A 46 9.27 23.92 10.21
C PRO A 46 9.68 22.68 9.40
N TYR A 47 10.54 21.82 9.97
CA TYR A 47 11.02 20.59 9.35
C TYR A 47 10.19 19.36 9.73
N THR A 48 9.62 19.34 10.94
CA THR A 48 8.84 18.19 11.44
C THR A 48 7.34 18.30 11.17
N ALA A 49 6.79 19.50 11.04
CA ALA A 49 5.37 19.70 10.80
C ALA A 49 4.83 18.96 9.54
N PRO A 50 5.56 18.90 8.40
CA PRO A 50 5.12 18.15 7.23
C PRO A 50 4.89 16.64 7.46
N PHE A 51 5.42 16.06 8.54
CA PHE A 51 5.19 14.67 8.92
C PHE A 51 3.80 14.46 9.57
N PHE A 52 3.14 15.52 10.02
CA PHE A 52 1.89 15.45 10.80
C PHE A 52 0.72 16.20 10.16
N GLN A 53 0.96 17.07 9.18
CA GLN A 53 -0.08 17.89 8.55
C GLN A 53 0.10 18.00 7.03
N LEU A 54 -0.99 18.29 6.33
CA LEU A 54 -0.97 18.56 4.90
C LEU A 54 -0.15 19.83 4.61
N SER A 55 0.77 19.75 3.65
CA SER A 55 1.57 20.88 3.19
C SER A 55 0.89 21.63 2.04
N TYR A 56 1.34 22.85 1.74
CA TYR A 56 0.93 23.65 0.57
C TYR A 56 -0.57 24.01 0.55
N TYR A 57 -1.08 24.54 1.65
CA TYR A 57 -2.44 25.06 1.75
C TYR A 57 -2.55 26.44 1.07
N ASN A 58 -3.57 26.60 0.22
CA ASN A 58 -3.95 27.86 -0.39
C ASN A 58 -5.21 28.40 0.32
N ALA A 59 -5.04 29.47 1.10
CA ALA A 59 -6.13 30.07 1.88
C ALA A 59 -7.20 30.76 1.02
N VAL A 60 -6.87 31.19 -0.20
CA VAL A 60 -7.81 31.91 -1.08
C VAL A 60 -8.84 30.96 -1.67
N GLN A 61 -8.37 29.83 -2.19
CA GLN A 61 -9.22 28.82 -2.84
C GLN A 61 -9.68 27.72 -1.90
N ASN A 62 -9.14 27.68 -0.67
CA ASN A 62 -9.33 26.60 0.29
C ASN A 62 -8.93 25.22 -0.28
N THR A 63 -7.85 25.20 -1.06
CA THR A 63 -7.32 24.03 -1.75
C THR A 63 -5.89 23.73 -1.31
N TYR A 64 -5.37 22.59 -1.74
CA TYR A 64 -3.99 22.20 -1.56
C TYR A 64 -3.35 21.87 -2.91
N ARG A 65 -2.04 22.11 -3.01
CA ARG A 65 -1.23 21.76 -4.18
C ARG A 65 -0.24 20.62 -3.87
N PRO A 66 0.14 19.80 -4.86
CA PRO A 66 1.14 18.75 -4.67
C PRO A 66 2.54 19.35 -4.58
N GLY A 67 3.39 18.88 -3.66
CA GLY A 67 4.79 19.33 -3.62
C GLY A 67 5.73 18.49 -2.75
N GLY A 68 7.02 18.86 -2.81
CA GLY A 68 8.15 18.22 -2.12
C GLY A 68 7.89 17.70 -0.71
N LYS A 69 7.36 18.58 0.15
CA LYS A 69 7.14 18.32 1.58
C LYS A 69 6.11 17.21 1.84
N ASP A 70 5.32 16.83 0.85
CA ASP A 70 4.33 15.75 0.99
C ASP A 70 4.99 14.37 1.17
N ILE A 71 6.26 14.19 0.75
CA ILE A 71 7.03 12.96 1.03
C ILE A 71 7.09 12.68 2.53
N SER A 72 7.25 13.70 3.37
CA SER A 72 7.28 13.54 4.82
C SER A 72 6.00 12.90 5.34
N LEU A 73 4.83 13.32 4.81
CA LEU A 73 3.55 12.75 5.21
C LEU A 73 3.38 11.32 4.70
N VAL A 74 3.86 11.01 3.49
CA VAL A 74 3.86 9.65 2.94
C VAL A 74 4.72 8.70 3.79
N VAL A 75 5.91 9.14 4.18
CA VAL A 75 6.81 8.38 5.06
C VAL A 75 6.18 8.18 6.44
N SER A 76 5.61 9.24 7.03
CA SER A 76 4.84 9.12 8.27
C SER A 76 3.70 8.13 8.15
N ALA A 77 2.91 8.20 7.08
CA ALA A 77 1.79 7.30 6.84
C ALA A 77 2.28 5.84 6.76
N ALA A 78 3.39 5.57 6.04
CA ALA A 78 3.97 4.24 5.96
C ALA A 78 4.44 3.70 7.33
N LEU A 79 5.05 4.55 8.16
CA LEU A 79 5.47 4.18 9.52
C LEU A 79 4.25 3.90 10.42
N VAL A 80 3.26 4.79 10.42
CA VAL A 80 2.03 4.64 11.21
C VAL A 80 1.27 3.40 10.79
N LEU A 81 1.10 3.16 9.49
CA LEU A 81 0.44 1.96 8.96
C LEU A 81 1.20 0.69 9.34
N THR A 82 2.53 0.72 9.38
CA THR A 82 3.33 -0.43 9.84
C THR A 82 3.08 -0.72 11.32
N ALA A 83 3.08 0.31 12.17
CA ALA A 83 2.80 0.17 13.60
C ALA A 83 1.37 -0.33 13.85
N VAL A 84 0.36 0.31 13.23
CA VAL A 84 -1.05 -0.05 13.39
C VAL A 84 -1.31 -1.47 12.88
N ARG A 85 -0.75 -1.84 11.71
CA ARG A 85 -0.82 -3.21 11.19
C ARG A 85 -0.29 -4.22 12.19
N ALA A 86 0.91 -4.00 12.70
CA ALA A 86 1.57 -4.95 13.59
C ALA A 86 0.81 -5.08 14.92
N VAL A 87 0.32 -3.98 15.50
CA VAL A 87 -0.56 -4.00 16.67
C VAL A 87 -1.87 -4.74 16.39
N ALA A 88 -2.53 -4.44 15.26
CA ALA A 88 -3.77 -5.10 14.89
C ALA A 88 -3.59 -6.62 14.74
N ILE A 89 -2.52 -7.07 14.09
CA ILE A 89 -2.24 -8.49 13.89
C ILE A 89 -1.88 -9.17 15.22
N GLU A 90 -0.91 -8.64 15.97
CA GLU A 90 -0.35 -9.33 17.13
C GLU A 90 -1.23 -9.23 18.39
N TRP A 91 -1.88 -8.08 18.61
CA TRP A 91 -2.58 -7.80 19.87
C TRP A 91 -4.09 -8.04 19.77
N ILE A 92 -4.67 -7.97 18.56
CA ILE A 92 -6.11 -8.07 18.36
C ILE A 92 -6.47 -9.32 17.57
N LEU A 93 -6.11 -9.37 16.28
CA LEU A 93 -6.64 -10.36 15.34
C LEU A 93 -6.11 -11.77 15.58
N GLN A 94 -4.80 -11.94 15.79
CA GLN A 94 -4.23 -13.27 16.03
C GLN A 94 -4.71 -13.88 17.36
N PRO A 95 -4.76 -13.14 18.49
CA PRO A 95 -5.37 -13.64 19.72
C PRO A 95 -6.85 -14.02 19.55
N LEU A 96 -7.65 -13.21 18.86
CA LEU A 96 -9.06 -13.53 18.59
C LEU A 96 -9.18 -14.82 17.74
N ALA A 97 -8.38 -14.95 16.69
CA ALA A 97 -8.35 -16.15 15.85
C ALA A 97 -7.96 -17.41 16.65
N ARG A 98 -7.05 -17.30 17.63
CA ARG A 98 -6.72 -18.42 18.54
C ARG A 98 -7.86 -18.77 19.49
N ARG A 99 -8.64 -17.78 19.95
CA ARG A 99 -9.83 -18.03 20.80
C ARG A 99 -10.93 -18.80 20.07
N VAL A 100 -11.01 -18.64 18.74
CA VAL A 100 -11.90 -19.42 17.87
C VAL A 100 -11.41 -20.87 17.69
N GLY A 101 -10.22 -21.23 18.20
CA GLY A 101 -9.67 -22.59 18.14
C GLY A 101 -8.70 -22.82 16.98
N LEU A 102 -8.31 -21.78 16.23
CA LEU A 102 -7.35 -21.92 15.14
C LEU A 102 -5.93 -22.17 15.66
N LYS A 103 -5.22 -23.11 15.01
CA LYS A 103 -3.79 -23.34 15.24
C LYS A 103 -2.98 -22.07 14.96
N THR A 104 -1.84 -21.91 15.63
CA THR A 104 -0.98 -20.71 15.57
C THR A 104 -0.73 -20.18 14.16
N LYS A 105 -0.45 -21.07 13.20
CA LYS A 105 -0.16 -20.72 11.80
C LYS A 105 -1.40 -20.21 11.06
N ALA A 106 -2.53 -20.92 11.17
CA ALA A 106 -3.80 -20.48 10.59
C ALA A 106 -4.29 -19.17 11.22
N ALA A 107 -4.15 -19.03 12.55
CA ALA A 107 -4.49 -17.81 13.25
C ALA A 107 -3.67 -16.59 12.77
N LEU A 108 -2.38 -16.78 12.44
CA LEU A 108 -1.58 -15.72 11.83
C LEU A 108 -2.08 -15.35 10.43
N ARG A 109 -2.40 -16.34 9.59
CA ARG A 109 -2.93 -16.08 8.24
C ARG A 109 -4.26 -15.33 8.27
N VAL A 110 -5.16 -15.74 9.16
CA VAL A 110 -6.43 -15.02 9.37
C VAL A 110 -6.17 -13.60 9.84
N ALA A 111 -5.19 -13.37 10.72
CA ALA A 111 -4.84 -12.03 11.15
C ALA A 111 -4.25 -11.17 10.02
N GLU A 112 -3.36 -11.72 9.18
CA GLU A 112 -2.82 -11.03 7.99
C GLU A 112 -3.94 -10.63 7.02
N GLN A 113 -4.88 -11.53 6.74
CA GLN A 113 -6.02 -11.24 5.84
C GLN A 113 -7.04 -10.31 6.50
N GLY A 114 -7.26 -10.43 7.81
CA GLY A 114 -8.15 -9.56 8.58
C GLY A 114 -7.66 -8.12 8.63
N TRP A 115 -6.34 -7.90 8.72
CA TRP A 115 -5.77 -6.55 8.60
C TRP A 115 -6.10 -5.91 7.24
N ALA A 116 -5.90 -6.65 6.15
CA ALA A 116 -6.25 -6.16 4.81
C ALA A 116 -7.75 -5.82 4.72
N CYS A 117 -8.63 -6.67 5.27
CA CYS A 117 -10.06 -6.38 5.32
C CYS A 117 -10.35 -5.07 6.07
N ILE A 118 -9.78 -4.88 7.28
CA ILE A 118 -10.01 -3.66 8.08
C ILE A 118 -9.58 -2.42 7.31
N TYR A 119 -8.42 -2.45 6.68
CA TYR A 119 -7.92 -1.32 5.91
C TYR A 119 -8.85 -0.98 4.75
N TYR A 120 -9.15 -1.95 3.88
CA TYR A 120 -9.93 -1.68 2.67
C TYR A 120 -11.43 -1.46 2.95
N MET A 121 -11.98 -1.94 4.07
CA MET A 121 -13.33 -1.56 4.52
C MET A 121 -13.46 -0.07 4.84
N ILE A 122 -12.34 0.62 5.12
CA ILE A 122 -12.34 2.05 5.42
C ILE A 122 -11.94 2.84 4.18
N PHE A 123 -10.80 2.49 3.56
CA PHE A 123 -10.23 3.28 2.48
C PHE A 123 -11.00 3.16 1.16
N TRP A 124 -11.52 1.98 0.82
CA TRP A 124 -12.25 1.83 -0.43
C TRP A 124 -13.57 2.64 -0.44
N PRO A 125 -14.44 2.59 0.60
CA PRO A 125 -15.60 3.47 0.64
C PRO A 125 -15.24 4.96 0.64
N CYS A 126 -14.16 5.36 1.32
CA CYS A 126 -13.66 6.74 1.26
C CYS A 126 -13.29 7.16 -0.18
N GLY A 127 -12.56 6.31 -0.91
CA GLY A 127 -12.24 6.55 -2.32
C GLY A 127 -13.50 6.66 -3.18
N MET A 128 -14.42 5.71 -3.03
CA MET A 128 -15.70 5.72 -3.76
C MET A 128 -16.55 6.95 -3.47
N TYR A 129 -16.57 7.42 -2.21
CA TYR A 129 -17.24 8.66 -1.84
C TYR A 129 -16.59 9.87 -2.53
N LEU A 130 -15.26 9.96 -2.50
CA LEU A 130 -14.53 11.03 -3.19
C LEU A 130 -14.80 11.01 -4.70
N TRP A 131 -14.83 9.83 -5.32
CA TRP A 131 -15.11 9.70 -6.75
C TRP A 131 -16.57 10.03 -7.08
N SER A 132 -17.55 9.50 -6.34
CA SER A 132 -18.98 9.77 -6.60
C SER A 132 -19.41 11.20 -6.30
N SER A 133 -18.66 11.92 -5.47
CA SER A 133 -18.86 13.35 -5.20
C SER A 133 -18.14 14.28 -6.20
N SER A 134 -17.42 13.73 -7.18
CA SER A 134 -16.63 14.51 -8.13
C SER A 134 -17.35 14.73 -9.47
N SER A 135 -16.90 15.73 -10.24
CA SER A 135 -17.39 16.01 -11.59
C SER A 135 -17.14 14.87 -12.58
N TYR A 136 -16.15 14.01 -12.31
CA TYR A 136 -15.71 12.91 -13.17
C TYR A 136 -16.26 11.54 -12.77
N TRP A 137 -17.36 11.50 -12.04
CA TRP A 137 -18.04 10.25 -11.72
C TRP A 137 -18.60 9.59 -12.99
N ALA A 138 -18.08 8.40 -13.33
CA ALA A 138 -18.47 7.61 -14.50
C ALA A 138 -18.33 8.29 -15.88
N ASP A 139 -17.69 9.46 -15.95
CA ASP A 139 -17.33 10.13 -17.20
C ASP A 139 -15.80 10.24 -17.32
N TYR A 140 -15.22 9.43 -18.19
CA TYR A 140 -13.78 9.40 -18.39
C TYR A 140 -13.24 10.62 -19.16
N SER A 141 -14.07 11.33 -19.94
CA SER A 141 -13.61 12.51 -20.71
C SER A 141 -13.30 13.68 -19.78
N THR A 142 -14.14 13.87 -18.75
CA THR A 142 -13.95 14.91 -17.72
C THR A 142 -12.76 14.67 -16.79
N LEU A 143 -12.11 13.50 -16.84
CA LEU A 143 -10.84 13.28 -16.14
C LEU A 143 -9.70 14.17 -16.65
N TRP A 144 -9.82 14.73 -17.84
CA TRP A 144 -8.72 15.42 -18.50
C TRP A 144 -8.94 16.93 -18.61
N THR A 145 -10.13 17.43 -18.25
CA THR A 145 -10.56 18.81 -18.52
C THR A 145 -9.93 19.83 -17.59
N ASP A 146 -9.63 19.44 -16.36
CA ASP A 146 -9.15 20.38 -15.33
C ASP A 146 -7.62 20.53 -15.35
N TRP A 147 -6.91 19.66 -16.06
CA TRP A 147 -5.47 19.80 -16.24
C TRP A 147 -5.18 21.04 -17.12
N PRO A 148 -4.20 21.90 -16.81
CA PRO A 148 -3.07 21.70 -15.88
C PRO A 148 -3.30 22.15 -14.43
N ALA A 149 -4.53 22.47 -14.01
CA ALA A 149 -4.79 22.80 -12.62
C ALA A 149 -4.46 21.62 -11.70
N ARG A 150 -3.74 21.88 -10.61
CA ARG A 150 -3.28 20.86 -9.64
C ARG A 150 -3.87 21.03 -8.25
N ASP A 151 -4.76 22.00 -8.10
CA ASP A 151 -5.44 22.28 -6.85
C ASP A 151 -6.44 21.17 -6.54
N MET A 152 -6.42 20.68 -5.31
CA MET A 152 -7.30 19.61 -4.86
C MET A 152 -7.79 19.86 -3.43
N SER A 153 -8.93 19.26 -3.08
CA SER A 153 -9.45 19.33 -1.71
C SER A 153 -8.50 18.64 -0.72
N GLY A 154 -8.47 19.10 0.53
CA GLY A 154 -7.64 18.49 1.58
C GLY A 154 -7.96 17.00 1.81
N ARG A 155 -9.23 16.61 1.65
CA ARG A 155 -9.66 15.20 1.76
C ARG A 155 -9.07 14.34 0.65
N MET A 156 -9.08 14.83 -0.59
CA MET A 156 -8.48 14.14 -1.73
C MET A 156 -6.96 13.99 -1.52
N LYS A 157 -6.29 15.09 -1.14
CA LYS A 157 -4.86 15.08 -0.89
C LYS A 157 -4.47 14.08 0.20
N LEU A 158 -5.16 14.12 1.35
CA LEU A 158 -4.90 13.18 2.44
C LEU A 158 -5.13 11.73 2.00
N TYR A 159 -6.22 11.45 1.28
CA TYR A 159 -6.52 10.13 0.76
C TYR A 159 -5.39 9.60 -0.15
N LEU A 160 -4.93 10.40 -1.11
CA LEU A 160 -3.87 10.00 -2.04
C LEU A 160 -2.53 9.78 -1.36
N LEU A 161 -2.13 10.67 -0.44
CA LEU A 161 -0.86 10.56 0.27
C LEU A 161 -0.83 9.36 1.22
N VAL A 162 -1.92 9.08 1.92
CA VAL A 162 -2.01 7.90 2.80
C VAL A 162 -2.04 6.62 1.96
N GLN A 163 -2.76 6.58 0.83
CA GLN A 163 -2.76 5.45 -0.08
C GLN A 163 -1.37 5.19 -0.67
N LEU A 164 -0.64 6.23 -1.10
CA LEU A 164 0.75 6.09 -1.52
C LEU A 164 1.64 5.57 -0.38
N GLY A 165 1.43 6.05 0.85
CA GLY A 165 2.10 5.55 2.05
C GLY A 165 1.84 4.06 2.31
N LEU A 166 0.61 3.58 2.12
CA LEU A 166 0.28 2.16 2.17
C LEU A 166 1.05 1.36 1.12
N TRP A 167 1.06 1.79 -0.14
CA TRP A 167 1.71 1.03 -1.20
C TRP A 167 3.23 0.96 -1.00
N ILE A 168 3.85 2.03 -0.51
CA ILE A 168 5.27 2.02 -0.09
C ILE A 168 5.45 1.06 1.09
N GLN A 169 4.54 1.09 2.07
CA GLN A 169 4.54 0.16 3.19
C GLN A 169 4.42 -1.31 2.74
N GLN A 170 3.65 -1.62 1.71
CA GLN A 170 3.55 -2.98 1.14
C GLN A 170 4.87 -3.48 0.55
N ILE A 171 5.73 -2.60 0.03
CA ILE A 171 7.10 -2.96 -0.39
C ILE A 171 7.91 -3.45 0.81
N LEU A 172 7.74 -2.90 2.00
CA LEU A 172 8.39 -3.42 3.21
C LEU A 172 7.77 -4.76 3.62
N VAL A 173 6.44 -4.84 3.65
CA VAL A 173 5.69 -6.04 4.07
C VAL A 173 6.03 -7.26 3.24
N ILE A 174 6.17 -7.14 1.91
CA ILE A 174 6.46 -8.29 1.05
C ILE A 174 7.83 -8.95 1.33
N HIS A 175 8.78 -8.21 1.91
CA HIS A 175 10.08 -8.74 2.33
C HIS A 175 10.05 -9.33 3.76
N ILE A 176 9.10 -8.87 4.57
CA ILE A 176 8.89 -9.28 5.96
C ILE A 176 8.01 -10.54 6.02
N GLU A 177 6.93 -10.60 5.26
CA GLU A 177 6.00 -11.75 5.18
C GLU A 177 6.61 -12.97 4.50
N GLN A 178 5.95 -14.13 4.68
CA GLN A 178 6.37 -15.36 4.00
C GLN A 178 6.22 -15.21 2.50
N ARG A 179 7.35 -15.37 1.81
CA ARG A 179 7.43 -15.36 0.36
C ARG A 179 6.47 -16.39 -0.23
N ARG A 180 5.68 -15.96 -1.22
CA ARG A 180 4.72 -16.78 -1.98
C ARG A 180 5.24 -17.01 -3.39
N LYS A 181 4.60 -17.92 -4.14
CA LYS A 181 4.99 -18.30 -5.52
C LYS A 181 4.99 -17.11 -6.50
N ASP A 182 4.17 -16.10 -6.26
CA ASP A 182 4.02 -14.89 -7.08
C ASP A 182 4.83 -13.67 -6.58
N HIS A 183 5.81 -13.87 -5.70
CA HIS A 183 6.53 -12.78 -5.03
C HIS A 183 7.11 -11.71 -5.98
N TYR A 184 7.79 -12.11 -7.05
CA TYR A 184 8.37 -11.13 -7.99
C TYR A 184 7.30 -10.37 -8.77
N GLN A 185 6.19 -11.02 -9.12
CA GLN A 185 5.06 -10.38 -9.81
C GLN A 185 4.41 -9.32 -8.89
N MET A 186 4.21 -9.67 -7.62
CA MET A 186 3.70 -8.73 -6.60
C MET A 186 4.68 -7.58 -6.31
N LEU A 187 6.00 -7.84 -6.26
CA LEU A 187 7.00 -6.80 -6.06
C LEU A 187 7.03 -5.81 -7.24
N ILE A 188 7.08 -6.32 -8.47
CA ILE A 188 7.04 -5.48 -9.68
C ILE A 188 5.76 -4.66 -9.71
N HIS A 189 4.62 -5.26 -9.37
CA HIS A 189 3.36 -4.55 -9.23
C HIS A 189 3.46 -3.39 -8.24
N HIS A 190 3.96 -3.61 -7.02
CA HIS A 190 4.10 -2.54 -6.02
C HIS A 190 5.03 -1.42 -6.51
N LEU A 191 6.12 -1.74 -7.20
CA LEU A 191 7.03 -0.74 -7.78
C LEU A 191 6.32 0.09 -8.86
N ILE A 192 5.60 -0.56 -9.79
CA ILE A 192 4.85 0.14 -10.84
C ILE A 192 3.72 0.98 -10.23
N THR A 193 2.97 0.45 -9.28
CA THR A 193 1.89 1.16 -8.59
C THR A 193 2.42 2.38 -7.85
N CYS A 194 3.51 2.27 -7.08
CA CYS A 194 4.12 3.42 -6.40
C CYS A 194 4.62 4.47 -7.40
N ALA A 195 5.28 4.04 -8.48
CA ALA A 195 5.75 4.95 -9.53
C ALA A 195 4.59 5.68 -10.22
N LEU A 196 3.52 4.96 -10.56
CA LEU A 196 2.34 5.49 -11.22
C LEU A 196 1.56 6.47 -10.33
N LEU A 197 1.29 6.12 -9.06
CA LEU A 197 0.61 7.02 -8.13
C LEU A 197 1.47 8.26 -7.82
N GLY A 198 2.78 8.05 -7.62
CA GLY A 198 3.72 9.14 -7.38
C GLY A 198 3.76 10.12 -8.54
N SER A 199 3.97 9.64 -9.77
CA SER A 199 4.02 10.50 -10.96
C SER A 199 2.67 11.12 -11.29
N ALA A 200 1.55 10.41 -11.12
CA ALA A 200 0.22 10.98 -11.29
C ALA A 200 -0.04 12.12 -10.29
N TYR A 201 0.40 11.96 -9.04
CA TYR A 201 0.30 13.02 -8.04
C TYR A 201 1.15 14.25 -8.42
N THR A 202 2.37 14.07 -8.91
CA THR A 202 3.23 15.21 -9.30
C THR A 202 2.69 15.96 -10.52
N TYR A 203 2.12 15.25 -11.48
CA TYR A 203 1.55 15.82 -12.71
C TYR A 203 0.13 16.40 -12.56
N GLY A 204 -0.51 16.21 -11.40
CA GLY A 204 -1.88 16.69 -11.17
C GLY A 204 -2.99 15.73 -11.61
N PHE A 205 -2.68 14.48 -11.96
CA PHE A 205 -3.66 13.45 -12.30
C PHE A 205 -4.25 12.77 -11.05
N TYR A 206 -4.66 13.59 -10.08
CA TYR A 206 -5.23 13.14 -8.81
C TYR A 206 -6.57 12.42 -9.01
N ASN A 207 -7.35 12.88 -9.98
CA ASN A 207 -8.63 12.29 -10.38
C ASN A 207 -8.43 10.89 -10.98
N VAL A 208 -7.45 10.73 -11.86
CA VAL A 208 -7.04 9.43 -12.41
C VAL A 208 -6.58 8.50 -11.29
N SER A 209 -5.76 9.00 -10.36
CA SER A 209 -5.30 8.23 -9.21
C SER A 209 -6.46 7.75 -8.34
N ASN A 210 -7.47 8.59 -8.11
CA ASN A 210 -8.69 8.20 -7.42
C ASN A 210 -9.42 7.05 -8.15
N VAL A 211 -9.66 7.18 -9.46
CA VAL A 211 -10.33 6.13 -10.25
C VAL A 211 -9.53 4.83 -10.23
N VAL A 212 -8.21 4.89 -10.46
CA VAL A 212 -7.34 3.71 -10.44
C VAL A 212 -7.41 3.00 -9.08
N LEU A 213 -7.29 3.74 -7.97
CA LEU A 213 -7.40 3.18 -6.62
C LEU A 213 -8.78 2.55 -6.37
N CYS A 214 -9.87 3.22 -6.75
CA CYS A 214 -11.23 2.70 -6.58
C CYS A 214 -11.47 1.40 -7.35
N LEU A 215 -11.01 1.36 -8.61
CA LEU A 215 -11.11 0.16 -9.43
C LEU A 215 -10.23 -0.96 -8.87
N MET A 216 -9.01 -0.64 -8.42
CA MET A 216 -8.05 -1.63 -7.96
C MET A 216 -8.41 -2.21 -6.57
N ASP A 217 -8.63 -1.37 -5.59
CA ASP A 217 -8.64 -1.77 -4.17
C ASP A 217 -9.82 -2.68 -3.77
N ILE A 218 -10.92 -2.71 -4.53
CA ILE A 218 -12.10 -3.55 -4.17
C ILE A 218 -11.76 -5.04 -4.10
N ILE A 219 -10.84 -5.51 -4.94
CA ILE A 219 -10.41 -6.91 -4.92
C ILE A 219 -9.56 -7.22 -3.70
N ASP A 220 -8.80 -6.23 -3.23
CA ASP A 220 -7.99 -6.35 -2.02
C ASP A 220 -8.83 -6.33 -0.74
N LEU A 221 -10.13 -6.02 -0.84
CA LEU A 221 -11.13 -6.31 0.18
C LEU A 221 -11.74 -7.71 0.02
N LEU A 222 -12.23 -8.04 -1.18
CA LEU A 222 -13.02 -9.25 -1.42
C LEU A 222 -12.18 -10.54 -1.29
N LEU A 223 -10.94 -10.53 -1.78
CA LEU A 223 -10.09 -11.72 -1.77
C LEU A 223 -9.64 -12.09 -0.35
N PRO A 224 -9.14 -11.17 0.50
CA PRO A 224 -8.86 -11.48 1.90
C PRO A 224 -10.11 -11.89 2.69
N ALA A 225 -11.27 -11.28 2.41
CA ALA A 225 -12.53 -11.66 3.05
C ALA A 225 -12.90 -13.13 2.74
N ALA A 226 -12.82 -13.55 1.47
CA ALA A 226 -13.04 -14.93 1.07
C ALA A 226 -12.06 -15.89 1.77
N LYS A 227 -10.79 -15.50 1.94
CA LYS A 227 -9.78 -16.31 2.64
C LYS A 227 -10.06 -16.44 4.13
N VAL A 228 -10.49 -15.37 4.80
CA VAL A 228 -10.89 -15.43 6.21
C VAL A 228 -12.05 -16.41 6.38
N LEU A 229 -13.08 -16.34 5.52
CA LEU A 229 -14.21 -17.28 5.53
C LEU A 229 -13.75 -18.73 5.32
N LYS A 230 -12.79 -18.96 4.40
CA LYS A 230 -12.20 -20.28 4.18
C LYS A 230 -11.53 -20.82 5.44
N TYR A 231 -10.66 -20.04 6.08
CA TYR A 231 -9.95 -20.48 7.29
C TYR A 231 -10.88 -20.72 8.48
N LEU A 232 -12.05 -20.08 8.51
CA LEU A 232 -13.09 -20.29 9.52
C LEU A 232 -14.05 -21.43 9.16
N HIS A 233 -13.81 -22.15 8.07
CA HIS A 233 -14.64 -23.27 7.59
C HIS A 233 -16.09 -22.87 7.21
N PHE A 234 -16.33 -21.61 6.84
CA PHE A 234 -17.63 -21.16 6.33
C PHE A 234 -17.72 -21.35 4.80
N GLU A 235 -17.82 -22.62 4.37
CA GLU A 235 -17.69 -23.02 2.96
C GLU A 235 -18.70 -22.35 2.02
N LYS A 236 -19.99 -22.31 2.38
CA LYS A 236 -21.03 -21.67 1.54
C LYS A 236 -20.74 -20.18 1.32
N SER A 237 -20.43 -19.47 2.40
CA SER A 237 -20.09 -18.03 2.34
C SER A 237 -18.78 -17.79 1.60
N CYS A 238 -17.78 -18.68 1.76
CA CYS A 238 -16.53 -18.63 1.03
C CYS A 238 -16.75 -18.77 -0.48
N THR A 239 -17.54 -19.75 -0.91
CA THR A 239 -17.85 -19.96 -2.34
C THR A 239 -18.61 -18.78 -2.93
N LEU A 240 -19.58 -18.23 -2.20
CA LEU A 240 -20.28 -17.01 -2.60
C LEU A 240 -19.32 -15.82 -2.72
N ALA A 241 -18.47 -15.59 -1.71
CA ALA A 241 -17.49 -14.50 -1.71
C ALA A 241 -16.46 -14.65 -2.85
N PHE A 242 -16.02 -15.87 -3.15
CA PHE A 242 -15.14 -16.16 -4.28
C PHE A 242 -15.82 -15.88 -5.63
N GLY A 243 -17.09 -16.29 -5.79
CA GLY A 243 -17.88 -15.99 -6.99
C GLY A 243 -18.08 -14.48 -7.19
N THR A 244 -18.43 -13.75 -6.13
CA THR A 244 -18.54 -12.29 -6.15
C THR A 244 -17.20 -11.64 -6.49
N MET A 245 -16.10 -12.10 -5.89
CA MET A 245 -14.75 -11.59 -6.18
C MET A 245 -14.40 -11.79 -7.67
N LEU A 246 -14.70 -12.95 -8.26
CA LEU A 246 -14.45 -13.21 -9.68
C LEU A 246 -15.26 -12.28 -10.59
N LEU A 247 -16.54 -12.07 -10.29
CA LEU A 247 -17.40 -11.14 -11.05
C LEU A 247 -16.86 -9.71 -10.98
N VAL A 248 -16.58 -9.23 -9.76
CA VAL A 248 -16.07 -7.88 -9.54
C VAL A 248 -14.68 -7.71 -10.18
N TRP A 249 -13.83 -8.74 -10.15
CA TRP A 249 -12.54 -8.73 -10.83
C TRP A 249 -12.74 -8.51 -12.33
N LEU A 250 -13.60 -9.30 -12.97
CA LEU A 250 -13.86 -9.20 -14.40
C LEU A 250 -14.31 -7.79 -14.79
N VAL A 251 -15.30 -7.25 -14.07
CA VAL A 251 -15.85 -5.92 -14.35
C VAL A 251 -14.80 -4.83 -14.14
N THR A 252 -14.17 -4.78 -12.96
CA THR A 252 -13.24 -3.69 -12.64
C THR A 252 -11.94 -3.76 -13.45
N ARG A 253 -11.37 -4.96 -13.65
CA ARG A 253 -10.07 -5.14 -14.31
C ARG A 253 -10.14 -5.28 -15.82
N HIS A 254 -11.22 -5.84 -16.37
CA HIS A 254 -11.28 -6.16 -17.80
C HIS A 254 -12.34 -5.37 -18.56
N ILE A 255 -13.16 -4.57 -17.87
CA ILE A 255 -14.09 -3.62 -18.50
C ILE A 255 -13.67 -2.19 -18.17
N PHE A 256 -13.75 -1.77 -16.91
CA PHE A 256 -13.52 -0.37 -16.52
C PHE A 256 -12.05 0.08 -16.62
N PHE A 257 -11.10 -0.77 -16.20
CA PHE A 257 -9.69 -0.38 -16.27
C PHE A 257 -9.16 -0.24 -17.71
N PRO A 258 -9.48 -1.12 -18.68
CA PRO A 258 -9.16 -0.89 -20.09
C PRO A 258 -9.85 0.33 -20.68
N GLN A 259 -11.08 0.65 -20.27
CA GLN A 259 -11.76 1.90 -20.68
C GLN A 259 -11.00 3.14 -20.22
N LEU A 260 -10.45 3.13 -19.00
CA LEU A 260 -9.56 4.20 -18.52
C LEU A 260 -8.30 4.32 -19.40
N CYS A 261 -7.65 3.21 -19.72
CA CYS A 261 -6.47 3.20 -20.61
C CYS A 261 -6.81 3.76 -22.00
N TRP A 262 -7.99 3.42 -22.53
CA TRP A 262 -8.47 3.93 -23.81
C TRP A 262 -8.72 5.44 -23.77
N SER A 263 -9.30 5.94 -22.69
CA SER A 263 -9.52 7.38 -22.49
C SER A 263 -8.20 8.16 -22.48
N ILE A 264 -7.13 7.63 -21.87
CA ILE A 264 -5.81 8.27 -21.93
C ILE A 264 -5.28 8.34 -23.37
N TYR A 265 -5.47 7.28 -24.15
CA TYR A 265 -5.01 7.24 -25.52
C TYR A 265 -5.75 8.25 -26.41
N LYS A 266 -7.09 8.31 -26.26
CA LYS A 266 -8.00 9.07 -27.12
C LYS A 266 -8.20 10.53 -26.68
N ASP A 267 -8.47 10.76 -25.39
CA ASP A 267 -8.99 12.03 -24.90
C ASP A 267 -7.88 12.99 -24.41
N VAL A 268 -6.70 12.46 -24.04
CA VAL A 268 -5.55 13.30 -23.62
C VAL A 268 -5.10 14.24 -24.73
N PRO A 269 -4.87 13.80 -25.99
CA PRO A 269 -4.44 14.71 -27.05
C PRO A 269 -5.47 15.80 -27.39
N THR A 270 -6.75 15.57 -27.09
CA THR A 270 -7.82 16.55 -27.35
C THR A 270 -7.98 17.57 -26.24
N HIS A 271 -7.81 17.17 -24.97
CA HIS A 271 -7.97 18.08 -23.83
C HIS A 271 -6.65 18.69 -23.33
N MET A 272 -5.51 18.05 -23.60
CA MET A 272 -4.18 18.48 -23.16
C MET A 272 -3.23 18.56 -24.37
N PRO A 273 -3.28 19.65 -25.15
CA PRO A 273 -2.40 19.81 -26.29
C PRO A 273 -0.93 19.79 -25.86
N TYR A 274 -0.07 19.24 -26.72
CA TYR A 274 1.34 19.10 -26.42
C TYR A 274 2.02 20.46 -26.35
N ALA A 275 2.30 20.88 -25.12
CA ALA A 275 2.93 22.16 -24.78
C ALA A 275 3.43 22.12 -23.33
N CYS A 276 4.12 23.17 -22.94
CA CYS A 276 4.48 23.46 -21.56
C CYS A 276 3.58 24.56 -21.00
N TYR A 277 3.16 24.40 -19.76
CA TYR A 277 2.22 25.25 -19.06
C TYR A 277 2.86 25.75 -17.77
N SER A 278 2.58 26.99 -17.38
CA SER A 278 3.02 27.51 -16.09
C SER A 278 2.32 26.75 -14.96
N GLY A 279 3.08 26.25 -13.98
CA GLY A 279 2.50 25.67 -12.77
C GLY A 279 1.72 26.68 -11.92
N ALA A 280 2.02 27.98 -12.07
CA ALA A 280 1.33 29.06 -11.37
C ALA A 280 0.02 29.47 -12.06
N THR A 281 0.07 29.80 -13.35
CA THR A 281 -1.09 30.37 -14.08
C THR A 281 -1.86 29.35 -14.90
N GLY A 282 -1.28 28.19 -15.21
CA GLY A 282 -1.85 27.21 -16.14
C GLY A 282 -1.82 27.65 -17.60
N GLU A 283 -1.23 28.80 -17.91
CA GLU A 283 -1.11 29.32 -19.27
C GLU A 283 0.02 28.65 -20.05
N ILE A 284 -0.14 28.56 -21.37
CA ILE A 284 0.88 28.03 -22.26
C ILE A 284 2.10 28.96 -22.28
N LEU A 285 3.29 28.40 -22.06
CA LEU A 285 4.55 29.13 -22.10
C LEU A 285 5.04 29.26 -23.55
N LEU A 286 4.78 30.41 -24.17
CA LEU A 286 5.25 30.74 -25.51
C LEU A 286 6.78 30.95 -25.53
N GLY A 287 7.47 30.34 -26.50
CA GLY A 287 8.94 30.43 -26.62
C GLY A 287 9.72 29.39 -25.81
N TYR A 288 9.04 28.52 -25.07
CA TYR A 288 9.66 27.37 -24.39
C TYR A 288 9.78 26.18 -25.37
N PRO A 289 10.81 26.17 -26.24
CA PRO A 289 11.64 24.97 -26.38
C PRO A 289 13.15 25.26 -26.42
N GLU A 290 13.63 26.50 -26.24
CA GLU A 290 15.08 26.79 -26.23
C GLU A 290 15.73 26.20 -24.97
N GLY A 291 16.34 25.01 -25.11
CA GLY A 291 17.06 24.33 -24.03
C GLY A 291 16.25 23.27 -23.26
N TYR A 292 15.00 23.00 -23.65
CA TYR A 292 14.27 21.85 -23.12
C TYR A 292 14.77 20.57 -23.80
N PRO A 293 15.08 19.50 -23.05
CA PRO A 293 15.62 18.29 -23.67
C PRO A 293 14.66 17.76 -24.71
N SER A 294 15.13 17.74 -25.96
CA SER A 294 14.41 17.08 -27.04
C SER A 294 14.19 15.61 -26.64
N SER A 295 13.05 15.05 -27.05
CA SER A 295 12.57 13.68 -26.80
C SER A 295 13.57 12.51 -26.99
N ARG A 296 14.82 12.76 -27.39
CA ARG A 296 15.90 11.79 -27.53
C ARG A 296 16.76 11.57 -26.29
N ASP A 297 16.78 12.49 -25.31
CA ASP A 297 17.65 12.36 -24.12
C ASP A 297 16.88 11.80 -22.91
N THR A 298 17.12 10.52 -22.62
CA THR A 298 16.40 9.76 -21.59
C THR A 298 16.58 10.34 -20.18
N TRP A 299 17.79 10.78 -19.82
CA TRP A 299 18.08 11.34 -18.49
C TRP A 299 17.37 12.67 -18.24
N ALA A 300 17.29 13.50 -19.27
CA ALA A 300 16.64 14.80 -19.18
C ALA A 300 15.10 14.66 -19.16
N THR A 301 14.57 13.58 -19.73
CA THR A 301 13.17 13.16 -19.56
C THR A 301 12.86 12.71 -18.11
N TYR A 302 13.79 12.06 -17.41
CA TYR A 302 13.64 11.72 -15.99
C TYR A 302 13.63 12.96 -15.08
N LEU A 303 14.48 13.94 -15.36
CA LEU A 303 14.47 15.23 -14.65
C LEU A 303 13.12 15.94 -14.85
N LEU A 304 12.53 15.85 -16.04
CA LEU A 304 11.18 16.32 -16.37
C LEU A 304 10.06 15.73 -15.50
N TYR A 305 10.15 14.46 -15.11
CA TYR A 305 9.12 13.81 -14.30
C TYR A 305 9.10 14.32 -12.86
N LEU A 306 10.27 14.72 -12.37
CA LEU A 306 10.48 15.15 -10.98
C LEU A 306 10.55 16.67 -10.84
N TYR A 307 10.71 17.40 -11.95
CA TYR A 307 10.82 18.86 -11.94
C TYR A 307 9.57 19.56 -11.35
N PRO A 308 8.32 19.17 -11.69
CA PRO A 308 7.11 19.74 -11.07
C PRO A 308 6.99 19.50 -9.56
N PHE A 309 7.81 18.58 -9.03
CA PHE A 309 7.87 18.24 -7.61
C PHE A 309 8.92 19.07 -6.85
N GLN A 310 9.94 19.56 -7.56
CA GLN A 310 10.99 20.43 -7.03
C GLN A 310 10.58 21.90 -7.06
N ASP A 311 9.94 22.32 -8.16
CA ASP A 311 9.40 23.67 -8.33
C ASP A 311 7.87 23.60 -8.54
N LEU A 312 7.14 24.15 -7.56
CA LEU A 312 5.68 24.18 -7.57
C LEU A 312 5.13 25.14 -8.62
N ASP A 313 5.83 26.21 -8.97
CA ASP A 313 5.33 27.20 -9.93
C ASP A 313 6.02 27.07 -11.30
N GLY A 314 7.01 26.19 -11.38
CA GLY A 314 7.74 25.85 -12.59
C GLY A 314 6.89 25.22 -13.70
N PRO A 315 7.44 25.12 -14.92
CA PRO A 315 6.76 24.53 -16.07
C PRO A 315 6.34 23.07 -15.87
N ILE A 316 5.14 22.74 -16.33
CA ILE A 316 4.60 21.38 -16.45
C ILE A 316 4.28 21.15 -17.92
N CYS A 317 4.81 20.08 -18.49
CA CYS A 317 4.68 19.84 -19.91
C CYS A 317 3.90 18.57 -20.20
N MET A 318 3.10 18.60 -21.26
CA MET A 318 2.47 17.42 -21.84
C MET A 318 3.11 17.15 -23.20
N ASN A 319 3.61 15.93 -23.40
CA ASN A 319 4.17 15.50 -24.67
C ASN A 319 3.90 14.00 -24.89
N ALA A 320 4.25 13.52 -26.09
CA ALA A 320 4.04 12.11 -26.44
C ALA A 320 4.74 11.14 -25.47
N SER A 321 5.98 11.45 -25.03
CA SER A 321 6.74 10.59 -24.12
C SER A 321 6.04 10.44 -22.76
N ILE A 322 5.51 11.54 -22.21
CA ILE A 322 4.79 11.55 -20.94
C ILE A 322 3.51 10.73 -21.05
N LYS A 323 2.71 10.99 -22.09
CA LYS A 323 1.50 10.23 -22.36
C LYS A 323 1.79 8.73 -22.46
N TRP A 324 2.79 8.34 -23.26
CA TRP A 324 3.11 6.94 -23.48
C TRP A 324 3.68 6.25 -22.24
N ALA A 325 4.40 6.96 -21.36
CA ALA A 325 4.85 6.37 -20.10
C ALA A 325 3.69 6.04 -19.16
N PHE A 326 2.72 6.96 -18.99
CA PHE A 326 1.53 6.69 -18.19
C PHE A 326 0.72 5.52 -18.75
N ILE A 327 0.51 5.48 -20.08
CA ILE A 327 -0.14 4.35 -20.75
C ILE A 327 0.65 3.06 -20.52
N ALA A 328 1.97 3.08 -20.67
CA ALA A 328 2.82 1.89 -20.48
C ALA A 328 2.73 1.34 -19.05
N SER A 329 2.76 2.19 -18.03
CA SER A 329 2.59 1.77 -16.63
C SER A 329 1.21 1.13 -16.39
N LEU A 330 0.14 1.72 -16.91
CA LEU A 330 -1.22 1.17 -16.78
C LEU A 330 -1.39 -0.15 -17.54
N VAL A 331 -0.86 -0.25 -18.75
CA VAL A 331 -0.88 -1.50 -19.55
C VAL A 331 -0.04 -2.59 -18.88
N ALA A 332 1.10 -2.25 -18.25
CA ALA A 332 1.88 -3.20 -17.47
C ALA A 332 1.10 -3.74 -16.27
N LEU A 333 0.35 -2.88 -15.56
CA LEU A 333 -0.57 -3.32 -14.50
C LEU A 333 -1.69 -4.22 -15.05
N GLN A 334 -2.20 -3.92 -16.25
CA GLN A 334 -3.20 -4.76 -16.91
C GLN A 334 -2.64 -6.13 -17.29
N ALA A 335 -1.40 -6.19 -17.79
CA ALA A 335 -0.74 -7.44 -18.14
C ALA A 335 -0.57 -8.35 -16.91
N LEU A 336 -0.15 -7.77 -15.77
CA LEU A 336 -0.10 -8.50 -14.50
C LEU A 336 -1.50 -8.96 -14.06
N SER A 337 -2.52 -8.12 -14.23
CA SER A 337 -3.92 -8.47 -13.95
C SER A 337 -4.41 -9.67 -14.78
N LEU A 338 -3.99 -9.79 -16.05
CA LEU A 338 -4.30 -10.95 -16.88
C LEU A 338 -3.61 -12.23 -16.39
N VAL A 339 -2.36 -12.13 -15.94
CA VAL A 339 -1.62 -13.26 -15.34
C VAL A 339 -2.35 -13.78 -14.09
N TRP A 340 -2.77 -12.88 -13.20
CA TRP A 340 -3.56 -13.26 -12.02
C TRP A 340 -4.95 -13.76 -12.36
N PHE A 341 -5.62 -13.16 -13.34
CA PHE A 341 -6.92 -13.65 -13.80
C PHE A 341 -6.83 -15.09 -14.30
N GLY A 342 -5.79 -15.44 -15.05
CA GLY A 342 -5.51 -16.82 -15.46
C GLY A 342 -5.28 -17.77 -14.28
N MET A 343 -4.72 -17.30 -13.15
CA MET A 343 -4.64 -18.08 -11.91
C MET A 343 -6.02 -18.25 -11.25
N VAL A 344 -6.81 -17.18 -11.14
CA VAL A 344 -8.14 -17.21 -10.53
C VAL A 344 -9.10 -18.09 -11.32
N VAL A 345 -9.10 -18.01 -12.65
CA VAL A 345 -9.93 -18.87 -13.52
C VAL A 345 -9.55 -20.35 -13.37
N ARG A 346 -8.26 -20.67 -13.23
CA ARG A 346 -7.82 -22.05 -12.94
C ARG A 346 -8.37 -22.56 -11.61
N VAL A 347 -8.39 -21.72 -10.57
CA VAL A 347 -9.02 -22.06 -9.28
C VAL A 347 -10.52 -22.24 -9.47
N ALA A 348 -11.21 -21.32 -10.15
CA ALA A 348 -12.65 -21.40 -10.40
C ALA A 348 -13.04 -22.69 -11.13
N MET A 349 -12.31 -23.08 -12.18
CA MET A 349 -12.51 -24.34 -12.89
C MET A 349 -12.31 -25.55 -11.99
N ARG A 350 -11.35 -25.49 -11.05
CA ARG A 350 -11.16 -26.55 -10.05
C ARG A 350 -12.35 -26.62 -9.10
N VAL A 351 -12.83 -25.49 -8.57
CA VAL A 351 -14.02 -25.44 -7.70
C VAL A 351 -15.24 -26.04 -8.39
N LEU A 352 -15.45 -25.75 -9.68
CA LEU A 352 -16.55 -26.32 -10.45
C LEU A 352 -16.43 -27.84 -10.66
N ARG A 353 -15.21 -28.39 -10.70
CA ARG A 353 -14.97 -29.82 -10.89
C ARG A 353 -14.97 -30.61 -9.59
N THR A 354 -14.43 -30.05 -8.50
CA THR A 354 -14.18 -30.77 -7.24
C THR A 354 -15.01 -30.26 -6.06
N GLY A 355 -15.67 -29.10 -6.19
CA GLY A 355 -16.38 -28.42 -5.10
C GLY A 355 -15.48 -27.69 -4.11
N VAL A 356 -14.15 -27.77 -4.24
CA VAL A 356 -13.20 -27.24 -3.24
C VAL A 356 -12.43 -26.03 -3.77
N ALA A 357 -12.51 -24.91 -3.05
CA ALA A 357 -11.78 -23.67 -3.34
C ALA A 357 -10.37 -23.67 -2.73
N GLU A 358 -9.37 -24.17 -3.46
CA GLU A 358 -7.95 -24.09 -3.07
C GLU A 358 -7.23 -22.87 -3.66
N ASP A 359 -6.45 -22.17 -2.82
CA ASP A 359 -5.63 -21.05 -3.26
C ASP A 359 -4.28 -21.56 -3.79
N THR A 360 -4.07 -21.45 -5.11
CA THR A 360 -2.83 -21.90 -5.76
C THR A 360 -1.61 -21.01 -5.47
N ARG A 361 -1.82 -19.84 -4.84
CA ARG A 361 -0.77 -18.87 -4.52
C ARG A 361 -0.05 -19.19 -3.21
N SER A 362 -0.73 -19.83 -2.26
CA SER A 362 -0.11 -20.34 -1.04
C SER A 362 0.76 -21.56 -1.37
N ASP A 363 1.95 -21.63 -0.77
CA ASP A 363 2.69 -22.90 -0.73
C ASP A 363 1.80 -23.98 -0.09
N ASP A 364 1.92 -25.21 -0.59
CA ASP A 364 1.14 -26.36 -0.15
C ASP A 364 1.46 -26.69 1.31
N GLU A 365 0.79 -26.00 2.24
CA GLU A 365 1.09 -26.09 3.68
C GLU A 365 0.04 -26.85 4.49
N GLU A 366 -1.03 -27.35 3.84
CA GLU A 366 -2.00 -28.27 4.47
C GLU A 366 -1.51 -29.74 4.44
N SER A 367 -0.78 -30.15 3.40
CA SER A 367 -0.35 -31.55 3.18
C SER A 367 0.68 -32.08 4.20
N ARG A 368 1.33 -31.21 4.98
CA ARG A 368 2.27 -31.63 6.03
C ARG A 368 1.66 -31.73 7.43
N SER A 369 0.39 -31.35 7.62
CA SER A 369 -0.26 -31.40 8.94
C SER A 369 -1.03 -32.71 9.22
N HIS A 370 -1.07 -33.63 8.25
CA HIS A 370 -1.70 -34.95 8.39
C HIS A 370 -0.73 -36.13 8.30
N GLY A 371 0.59 -35.90 8.21
CA GLY A 371 1.56 -36.99 7.98
C GLY A 371 2.87 -36.98 8.76
N ALA A 372 3.13 -36.02 9.65
CA ALA A 372 4.38 -35.99 10.41
C ALA A 372 4.13 -36.04 11.92
N GLY A 373 4.30 -37.24 12.48
CA GLY A 373 4.47 -37.43 13.92
C GLY A 373 5.67 -36.65 14.44
N ALA A 374 5.47 -36.06 15.62
CA ALA A 374 6.44 -35.66 16.62
C ALA A 374 7.89 -35.37 16.17
N THR A 375 8.25 -34.09 16.06
CA THR A 375 9.49 -33.56 16.65
C THR A 375 9.26 -32.12 17.09
N GLY A 376 9.81 -31.78 18.25
CA GLY A 376 9.28 -30.76 19.16
C GLY A 376 9.39 -29.31 18.71
N PHE A 377 8.27 -28.59 18.83
CA PHE A 377 8.24 -27.15 19.03
C PHE A 377 7.71 -26.91 20.44
N ASP A 378 8.58 -26.47 21.36
CA ASP A 378 8.20 -26.13 22.73
C ASP A 378 7.63 -24.70 22.78
N PRO A 379 6.32 -24.52 23.07
CA PRO A 379 5.69 -23.20 23.16
C PRO A 379 6.20 -22.34 24.34
N SER A 380 7.03 -22.89 25.24
CA SER A 380 7.57 -22.20 26.42
C SER A 380 8.58 -21.09 26.09
N VAL A 381 9.18 -21.11 24.90
CA VAL A 381 10.22 -20.14 24.48
C VAL A 381 9.64 -18.76 24.15
N VAL A 382 8.42 -18.70 23.61
CA VAL A 382 7.75 -17.42 23.27
C VAL A 382 7.12 -16.76 24.50
N ARG A 383 6.78 -17.53 25.54
CA ARG A 383 6.23 -16.98 26.80
C ARG A 383 7.28 -16.26 27.64
N ARG A 384 8.56 -16.62 27.53
CA ARG A 384 9.61 -16.13 28.44
C ARG A 384 10.03 -14.66 28.21
N VAL A 385 9.66 -14.07 27.09
CA VAL A 385 9.96 -12.65 26.76
C VAL A 385 8.85 -11.70 27.22
N ARG A 386 7.71 -12.22 27.71
CA ARG A 386 6.49 -11.45 27.99
C ARG A 386 5.97 -11.60 29.42
N ASP A 387 6.83 -11.88 30.40
CA ASP A 387 6.45 -11.84 31.82
C ASP A 387 6.77 -10.45 32.42
N PRO A 388 5.78 -9.62 32.77
CA PRO A 388 6.00 -8.30 33.38
C PRO A 388 6.75 -8.39 34.73
N LYS A 389 6.68 -9.54 35.41
CA LYS A 389 7.36 -9.75 36.71
C LYS A 389 8.88 -9.86 36.56
N ALA A 390 9.38 -10.29 35.40
CA ALA A 390 10.81 -10.39 35.13
C ALA A 390 11.47 -9.01 34.84
N LEU A 391 10.69 -8.01 34.42
CA LEU A 391 11.16 -6.64 34.22
C LEU A 391 11.29 -5.86 35.54
N LEU A 392 10.39 -6.12 36.50
CA LEU A 392 10.38 -5.43 37.79
C LEU A 392 11.50 -5.88 38.74
N GLY A 393 12.03 -7.10 38.58
CA GLY A 393 13.20 -7.58 39.35
C GLY A 393 14.53 -6.92 38.97
N ARG A 394 14.59 -6.13 37.89
CA ARG A 394 15.79 -5.39 37.45
C ARG A 394 15.84 -3.93 37.91
N ILE A 395 14.77 -3.44 38.52
CA ILE A 395 14.71 -2.09 39.11
C ILE A 395 14.67 -2.31 40.61
N GLY A 396 15.83 -2.27 41.25
CA GLY A 396 16.04 -2.61 42.67
C GLY A 396 15.17 -1.81 43.65
N CYS A 397 13.94 -2.26 43.86
CA CYS A 397 13.05 -1.81 44.90
C CYS A 397 12.60 -3.05 45.69
N GLU A 398 13.53 -3.67 46.40
CA GLU A 398 13.18 -4.54 47.52
C GLU A 398 12.75 -3.64 48.69
N LYS A 399 11.52 -3.84 49.16
CA LYS A 399 11.07 -3.27 50.44
C LYS A 399 11.88 -3.93 51.56
N PRO A 400 12.35 -3.16 52.57
CA PRO A 400 12.94 -3.77 53.76
C PRO A 400 11.81 -4.37 54.61
N THR A 401 11.85 -5.68 54.82
CA THR A 401 10.99 -6.37 55.79
C THR A 401 11.78 -6.63 57.06
N SER A 402 11.32 -6.00 58.14
CA SER A 402 11.45 -6.50 59.52
C SER A 402 10.67 -7.80 59.69
#